data_AF-A0A857JJR8-F1
#
_entry.id   AF-A0A857JJR8-F1
#
_cell.length_a   1.000
_cell.length_b   1.000
_cell.length_c   1.000
_cell.angle_alpha   90.00
_cell.angle_beta   90.00
_cell.angle_gamma   90.00
#
_symmetry.space_group_name_H-M   'P 1'
#
loop_
_entity.id
_entity.type
_entity.pdbx_description
1 polymer ?
#
loop_
_entity_poly.entity_id
_entity_poly.type
_entity_poly.pdbx_seq_one_letter_code
_entity_poly.pdbx_strand_id
1 'polypeptide(L)'
;MSSDIAIFVSTGLATTVGTIAVIVNLHINRRNRRINNTLQLARDFDQDHTFVQARMYMWEKFLNLPNNHYNWEDLVNEIQLENKSEELAMITKDDLIALNRVAAFYKMIAGLVTNNEVDIPLLRSLFCYNYNRFWQPVRGKFEVYADESDKVLFVRIPELESAY
;
A
#
# COMPACT_ATOMS: atom_id res chain seq x y z
N MET A 1 19.14 58.03 20.17
CA MET A 1 19.61 56.64 19.91
C MET A 1 18.56 55.58 20.30
N SER A 2 17.27 55.76 19.97
CA SER A 2 16.24 54.71 20.18
C SER A 2 15.54 54.27 18.89
N SER A 3 15.79 54.94 17.76
CA SER A 3 15.22 54.60 16.45
C SER A 3 15.86 53.36 15.83
N ASP A 4 17.18 53.23 15.91
CA ASP A 4 17.92 52.23 15.13
C ASP A 4 17.77 50.82 15.72
N ILE A 5 17.60 50.72 17.05
CA ILE A 5 17.29 49.46 17.75
C ILE A 5 15.86 49.00 17.42
N ALA A 6 14.90 49.91 17.32
CA ALA A 6 13.53 49.57 16.95
C ALA A 6 13.42 49.07 15.50
N ILE A 7 14.20 49.65 14.58
CA ILE A 7 14.29 49.19 13.19
C ILE A 7 14.99 47.83 13.09
N PHE A 8 16.07 47.59 13.85
CA PHE A 8 16.75 46.29 13.89
C PHE A 8 15.89 45.17 14.49
N VAL A 9 15.17 45.46 15.58
CA VAL A 9 14.27 44.49 16.23
C VAL A 9 13.04 44.20 15.35
N SER A 10 12.47 45.20 14.68
CA SER A 10 11.32 45.00 13.78
C SER A 10 11.67 44.26 12.49
N THR A 11 12.82 44.53 11.88
CA THR A 11 13.31 43.80 10.70
C THR A 11 13.70 42.35 11.03
N GLY A 12 14.31 42.11 12.20
CA GLY A 12 14.59 40.76 12.70
C GLY A 12 13.32 39.95 12.99
N LEU A 13 12.30 40.56 13.58
CA LEU A 13 11.00 39.91 13.80
C LEU A 13 10.25 39.65 12.49
N ALA A 14 10.24 40.61 11.55
CA ALA A 14 9.57 40.45 10.25
C ALA A 14 10.19 39.34 9.40
N THR A 15 11.52 39.23 9.38
CA THR A 15 12.23 38.13 8.68
C THR A 15 11.98 36.78 9.34
N THR A 16 11.93 36.72 10.67
CA THR A 16 11.64 35.49 11.41
C THR A 16 10.19 35.05 11.19
N VAL A 17 9.21 35.96 11.28
CA VAL A 17 7.79 35.68 11.00
C VAL A 17 7.58 35.27 9.54
N GLY A 18 8.24 35.95 8.58
CA GLY A 18 8.20 35.58 7.17
C GLY A 18 8.76 34.17 6.92
N THR A 19 9.88 33.82 7.58
CA THR A 19 10.48 32.48 7.48
C THR A 19 9.56 31.40 8.07
N ILE A 20 8.96 31.66 9.24
CA ILE A 20 7.97 30.76 9.86
C ILE A 20 6.78 30.56 8.92
N ALA A 21 6.24 31.63 8.33
CA ALA A 21 5.12 31.54 7.40
C ALA A 21 5.45 30.70 6.15
N VAL A 22 6.65 30.85 5.59
CA VAL A 22 7.13 30.03 4.45
C VAL A 22 7.25 28.56 4.85
N ILE A 23 7.84 28.26 6.01
CA ILE A 23 7.97 26.89 6.52
C ILE A 23 6.60 26.25 6.75
N VAL A 24 5.67 26.98 7.38
CA VAL A 24 4.31 26.53 7.62
C VAL A 24 3.58 26.27 6.30
N ASN A 25 3.66 27.18 5.33
CA ASN A 25 3.07 27.00 4.00
C ASN A 25 3.68 25.79 3.26
N LEU A 26 5.00 25.61 3.32
CA LEU A 26 5.66 24.44 2.74
C LEU A 26 5.19 23.14 3.41
N HIS A 27 5.05 23.14 4.73
CA HIS A 27 4.57 21.98 5.49
C HIS A 27 3.12 21.65 5.15
N ILE A 28 2.23 22.65 5.09
CA ILE A 28 0.83 22.49 4.70
C ILE A 28 0.74 21.95 3.26
N ASN A 29 1.49 22.53 2.32
CA ASN A 29 1.50 22.07 0.93
C ASN A 29 1.99 20.63 0.79
N ARG A 30 3.05 20.25 1.52
CA ARG A 30 3.52 18.86 1.55
C ARG A 30 2.48 17.91 2.13
N ARG A 31 1.79 18.31 3.20
CA ARG A 31 0.69 17.51 3.77
C ARG A 31 -0.48 17.36 2.79
N ASN A 32 -0.91 18.45 2.17
CA ASN A 32 -2.00 18.43 1.19
C ASN A 32 -1.68 17.52 -0.01
N ARG A 33 -0.43 17.57 -0.50
CA ARG A 33 0.03 16.65 -1.56
C ARG A 33 -0.06 15.19 -1.14
N ARG A 34 0.40 14.86 0.07
CA ARG A 34 0.34 13.51 0.63
C ARG A 34 -1.11 13.02 0.80
N ILE A 35 -2.02 13.88 1.26
CA ILE A 35 -3.45 13.57 1.36
C ILE A 35 -4.04 13.30 -0.02
N ASN A 36 -3.78 14.16 -1.01
CA ASN A 36 -4.28 13.98 -2.37
C ASN A 36 -3.79 12.68 -3.00
N ASN A 37 -2.50 12.36 -2.82
CA ASN A 37 -1.94 11.07 -3.27
C ASN A 37 -2.67 9.89 -2.63
N THR A 38 -2.89 9.91 -1.30
CA THR A 38 -3.62 8.84 -0.61
C THR A 38 -5.07 8.71 -1.08
N LEU A 39 -5.75 9.83 -1.33
CA LEU A 39 -7.13 9.81 -1.86
C LEU A 39 -7.19 9.27 -3.28
N GLN A 40 -6.20 9.60 -4.12
CA GLN A 40 -6.09 9.04 -5.46
C GLN A 40 -5.87 7.53 -5.40
N LEU A 41 -5.05 7.02 -4.49
CA LEU A 41 -4.89 5.57 -4.28
C LEU A 41 -6.21 4.89 -3.95
N ALA A 42 -7.02 5.46 -3.05
CA ALA A 42 -8.32 4.89 -2.69
C ALA A 42 -9.28 4.91 -3.88
N ARG A 43 -9.28 6.02 -4.63
CA ARG A 43 -10.04 6.14 -5.86
C ARG A 43 -9.64 5.07 -6.88
N ASP A 44 -8.35 4.90 -7.13
CA ASP A 44 -7.84 3.89 -8.07
C ASP A 44 -8.12 2.46 -7.59
N PHE A 45 -8.12 2.26 -6.27
CA PHE A 45 -8.46 0.99 -5.64
C PHE A 45 -9.94 0.62 -5.84
N ASP A 46 -10.86 1.59 -5.77
CA ASP A 46 -12.32 1.36 -5.79
C ASP A 46 -12.99 1.57 -7.16
N GLN A 47 -12.44 2.39 -8.05
CA GLN A 47 -13.09 2.75 -9.34
C GLN A 47 -13.03 1.65 -10.39
N ASP A 48 -12.10 0.72 -10.29
CA ASP A 48 -12.10 -0.48 -11.13
C ASP A 48 -13.07 -1.50 -10.55
N HIS A 49 -14.38 -1.26 -10.74
CA HIS A 49 -15.45 -2.11 -10.20
C HIS A 49 -15.31 -3.59 -10.59
N THR A 50 -14.83 -3.86 -11.80
CA THR A 50 -14.50 -5.20 -12.27
C THR A 50 -13.37 -5.83 -11.46
N PHE A 51 -12.36 -5.04 -11.09
CA PHE A 51 -11.23 -5.47 -10.27
C PHE A 51 -11.52 -5.52 -8.77
N VAL A 52 -12.48 -4.75 -8.23
CA VAL A 52 -12.88 -4.81 -6.81
C VAL A 52 -13.61 -6.11 -6.49
N GLN A 53 -14.64 -6.45 -7.27
CA GLN A 53 -15.40 -7.69 -7.05
C GLN A 53 -14.52 -8.93 -7.28
N ALA A 54 -13.71 -8.91 -8.34
CA ALA A 54 -12.74 -9.97 -8.59
C ALA A 54 -11.77 -10.12 -7.41
N ARG A 55 -11.16 -9.05 -6.92
CA ARG A 55 -10.16 -9.09 -5.84
C ARG A 55 -10.67 -9.70 -4.54
N MET A 56 -11.85 -9.30 -4.05
CA MET A 56 -12.36 -9.83 -2.77
C MET A 56 -12.72 -11.31 -2.89
N TYR A 57 -13.42 -11.69 -3.96
CA TYR A 57 -13.75 -13.09 -4.25
C TYR A 57 -12.48 -13.92 -4.46
N MET A 58 -11.45 -13.31 -5.06
CA MET A 58 -10.19 -13.99 -5.31
C MET A 58 -9.39 -14.25 -4.05
N TRP A 59 -9.32 -13.29 -3.13
CA TRP A 59 -8.67 -13.51 -1.86
C TRP A 59 -9.26 -14.71 -1.13
N GLU A 60 -10.58 -14.85 -1.11
CA GLU A 60 -11.24 -16.00 -0.47
C GLU A 60 -10.83 -17.33 -1.10
N LYS A 61 -10.72 -17.42 -2.43
CA LYS A 61 -10.23 -18.64 -3.09
C LYS A 61 -8.82 -19.02 -2.64
N PHE A 62 -7.87 -18.08 -2.63
CA PHE A 62 -6.49 -18.34 -2.19
C PHE A 62 -6.40 -18.63 -0.69
N LEU A 63 -7.25 -18.01 0.12
CA LEU A 63 -7.35 -18.28 1.56
C LEU A 63 -7.93 -19.66 1.87
N ASN A 64 -8.74 -20.23 0.96
CA ASN A 64 -9.31 -21.56 1.13
C ASN A 64 -8.38 -22.69 0.66
N LEU A 65 -7.31 -22.40 -0.07
CA LEU A 65 -6.28 -23.40 -0.39
C LEU A 65 -5.72 -24.01 0.91
N PRO A 66 -5.32 -25.29 0.95
CA PRO A 66 -4.65 -25.83 2.13
C PRO A 66 -3.33 -25.09 2.41
N ASN A 67 -2.76 -25.25 3.60
CA ASN A 67 -1.45 -24.64 3.90
C ASN A 67 -0.30 -25.56 3.45
N ASN A 68 -0.33 -25.98 2.18
CA ASN A 68 0.70 -26.80 1.56
C ASN A 68 1.84 -25.92 1.02
N HIS A 69 2.96 -26.53 0.59
CA HIS A 69 4.05 -25.81 -0.07
C HIS A 69 3.57 -25.26 -1.41
N TYR A 70 3.17 -23.99 -1.44
CA TYR A 70 2.91 -23.26 -2.67
C TYR A 70 4.00 -22.21 -2.85
N ASN A 71 4.96 -22.50 -3.71
CA ASN A 71 5.81 -21.49 -4.33
C ASN A 71 4.96 -20.75 -5.39
N TRP A 72 5.12 -19.43 -5.53
CA TRP A 72 4.29 -18.67 -6.47
C TRP A 72 4.58 -19.08 -7.92
N GLU A 73 5.84 -19.34 -8.23
CA GLU A 73 6.28 -19.83 -9.55
C GLU A 73 5.68 -21.22 -9.84
N ASP A 74 5.73 -22.13 -8.87
CA ASP A 74 5.12 -23.47 -8.99
C ASP A 74 3.60 -23.37 -9.20
N LEU A 75 2.92 -22.48 -8.48
CA LEU A 75 1.48 -22.28 -8.63
C LEU A 75 1.12 -21.72 -10.03
N VAL A 76 1.93 -20.80 -10.56
CA VAL A 76 1.77 -20.28 -11.94
C VAL A 76 2.00 -21.39 -12.97
N ASN A 77 2.98 -22.27 -12.75
CA ASN A 77 3.29 -23.38 -13.62
C ASN A 77 2.22 -24.47 -13.58
N GLU A 78 1.75 -24.86 -12.39
CA GLU A 78 0.69 -25.86 -12.20
C GLU A 78 -0.64 -25.41 -12.81
N ILE A 79 -0.97 -24.13 -12.74
CA ILE A 79 -2.19 -23.58 -13.36
C ILE A 79 -2.10 -23.53 -14.90
N GLN A 80 -0.93 -23.75 -15.49
CA GLN A 80 -0.80 -23.91 -16.95
C GLN A 80 -0.88 -25.37 -17.41
N LEU A 81 -0.80 -26.35 -16.51
CA LEU A 81 -0.92 -27.76 -16.85
C LEU A 81 -2.39 -28.14 -17.15
N GLU A 82 -2.58 -29.05 -18.10
CA GLU A 82 -3.91 -29.57 -18.46
C GLU A 82 -4.51 -30.46 -17.35
N ASN A 83 -3.67 -31.18 -16.61
CA ASN A 83 -4.07 -32.01 -15.47
C ASN A 83 -3.60 -31.37 -14.16
N LYS A 84 -4.47 -30.54 -13.57
CA LYS A 84 -4.23 -29.85 -12.29
C LYS A 84 -4.76 -30.66 -11.13
N SER A 85 -4.28 -30.39 -9.92
CA SER A 85 -4.88 -30.89 -8.69
C SER A 85 -6.33 -30.40 -8.55
N GLU A 86 -7.20 -31.19 -7.92
CA GLU A 86 -8.62 -30.80 -7.70
C GLU A 86 -8.75 -29.47 -6.95
N GLU A 87 -7.80 -29.17 -6.07
CA GLU A 87 -7.73 -27.93 -5.29
C GLU A 87 -7.47 -26.69 -6.17
N LEU A 88 -6.62 -26.84 -7.20
CA LEU A 88 -6.27 -25.76 -8.13
C LEU A 88 -7.20 -25.69 -9.35
N ALA A 89 -8.04 -26.71 -9.58
CA ALA A 89 -9.02 -26.72 -10.67
C ALA A 89 -10.02 -25.53 -10.57
N MET A 90 -10.26 -25.03 -9.35
CA MET A 90 -11.13 -23.87 -9.09
C MET A 90 -10.43 -22.51 -9.30
N ILE A 91 -9.10 -22.52 -9.49
CA ILE A 91 -8.30 -21.32 -9.73
C ILE A 91 -8.04 -21.15 -11.22
N THR A 92 -8.49 -20.02 -11.74
CA THR A 92 -8.36 -19.67 -13.16
C THR A 92 -7.07 -18.88 -13.44
N LYS A 93 -6.83 -18.55 -14.71
CA LYS A 93 -5.76 -17.61 -15.08
C LYS A 93 -6.07 -16.18 -14.63
N ASP A 94 -7.33 -15.77 -14.72
CA ASP A 94 -7.76 -14.41 -14.35
C ASP A 94 -7.63 -14.18 -12.84
N ASP A 95 -7.87 -15.23 -12.07
CA ASP A 95 -7.65 -15.33 -10.64
C ASP A 95 -6.20 -14.98 -10.25
N LEU A 96 -5.22 -15.54 -10.97
CA LEU A 96 -3.80 -15.24 -10.78
C LEU A 96 -3.43 -13.82 -11.21
N ILE A 97 -4.01 -13.34 -12.32
CA ILE A 97 -3.79 -11.97 -12.79
C ILE A 97 -4.31 -10.98 -11.75
N ALA A 98 -5.48 -11.23 -11.16
CA ALA A 98 -6.03 -10.42 -10.10
C ALA A 98 -5.11 -10.40 -8.87
N LEU A 99 -4.61 -11.56 -8.44
CA LEU A 99 -3.68 -11.64 -7.31
C LEU A 99 -2.37 -10.88 -7.57
N ASN A 100 -1.79 -11.02 -8.76
CA ASN A 100 -0.59 -10.26 -9.17
C ASN A 100 -0.83 -8.74 -9.16
N ARG A 101 -1.98 -8.28 -9.65
CA ARG A 101 -2.33 -6.85 -9.64
C ARG A 101 -2.46 -6.32 -8.21
N VAL A 102 -3.01 -7.12 -7.30
CA VAL A 102 -3.08 -6.76 -5.87
C VAL A 102 -1.69 -6.70 -5.24
N ALA A 103 -0.84 -7.69 -5.52
CA ALA A 103 0.55 -7.70 -5.06
C ALA A 103 1.29 -6.43 -5.51
N ALA A 104 1.16 -6.09 -6.80
CA ALA A 104 1.73 -4.88 -7.37
C ALA A 104 1.18 -3.60 -6.71
N PHE A 105 -0.13 -3.55 -6.43
CA PHE A 105 -0.75 -2.42 -5.74
C PHE A 105 -0.17 -2.21 -4.33
N TYR A 106 -0.08 -3.25 -3.51
CA TYR A 106 0.49 -3.13 -2.17
C TYR A 106 2.01 -2.85 -2.21
N LYS A 107 2.73 -3.37 -3.20
CA LYS A 107 4.13 -3.01 -3.45
C LYS A 107 4.30 -1.52 -3.78
N MET A 108 3.41 -0.96 -4.59
CA MET A 108 3.37 0.47 -4.86
C MET A 108 3.11 1.28 -3.58
N ILE A 109 2.13 0.88 -2.76
CA ILE A 109 1.89 1.53 -1.46
C ILE A 109 3.15 1.51 -0.59
N ALA A 110 3.82 0.36 -0.47
CA ALA A 110 5.04 0.24 0.32
C ALA A 110 6.14 1.21 -0.15
N GLY A 111 6.31 1.36 -1.47
CA GLY A 111 7.22 2.33 -2.07
C GLY A 111 6.85 3.78 -1.74
N LEU A 112 5.56 4.14 -1.85
CA LEU A 112 5.06 5.48 -1.52
C LEU A 112 5.21 5.83 -0.04
N VAL A 113 5.01 4.85 0.84
CA VAL A 113 5.26 4.98 2.29
C VAL A 113 6.74 5.26 2.55
N THR A 114 7.63 4.46 1.96
CA THR A 114 9.09 4.61 2.10
C THR A 114 9.56 5.98 1.63
N ASN A 115 8.95 6.50 0.56
CA ASN A 115 9.26 7.82 0.00
C ASN A 115 8.54 8.99 0.69
N ASN A 116 7.74 8.72 1.74
CA ASN A 116 6.95 9.73 2.45
C ASN A 116 6.02 10.53 1.51
N GLU A 117 5.41 9.85 0.55
CA GLU A 117 4.54 10.46 -0.47
C GLU A 117 3.04 10.33 -0.16
N VAL A 118 2.70 9.67 0.95
CA VAL A 118 1.32 9.42 1.39
C VAL A 118 1.09 9.90 2.82
N ASP A 119 -0.15 10.23 3.13
CA ASP A 119 -0.58 10.52 4.50
C ASP A 119 -0.88 9.20 5.23
N ILE A 120 -0.03 8.84 6.22
CA ILE A 120 -0.10 7.56 6.93
C ILE A 120 -1.41 7.36 7.71
N PRO A 121 -1.91 8.34 8.50
CA PRO A 121 -3.19 8.20 9.19
C PRO A 121 -4.36 7.92 8.22
N LEU A 122 -4.42 8.64 7.11
CA LEU A 122 -5.46 8.43 6.11
C LEU A 122 -5.31 7.08 5.39
N LEU A 123 -4.08 6.71 5.03
CA LEU A 123 -3.77 5.41 4.42
C LEU A 123 -4.23 4.26 5.33
N ARG A 124 -3.93 4.33 6.63
CA ARG A 124 -4.41 3.38 7.64
C ARG A 124 -5.93 3.29 7.66
N SER A 125 -6.61 4.43 7.75
CA SER A 125 -8.08 4.46 7.80
C SER A 125 -8.74 3.81 6.60
N LEU A 126 -8.11 3.87 5.42
CA LEU A 126 -8.68 3.37 4.17
C LEU A 126 -8.34 1.91 3.90
N PHE A 127 -7.12 1.47 4.22
CA PHE A 127 -6.62 0.17 3.75
C PHE A 127 -6.35 -0.86 4.84
N CYS A 128 -6.26 -0.46 6.11
CA CYS A 128 -5.89 -1.35 7.23
C CYS A 128 -6.81 -2.56 7.33
N TYR A 129 -8.12 -2.38 7.23
CA TYR A 129 -9.08 -3.49 7.33
C TYR A 129 -8.83 -4.56 6.25
N ASN A 130 -8.81 -4.15 4.97
CA ASN A 130 -8.63 -5.09 3.86
C ASN A 130 -7.24 -5.73 3.87
N TYR A 131 -6.21 -4.95 4.22
CA TYR A 131 -4.85 -5.45 4.32
C TYR A 131 -4.74 -6.55 5.38
N ASN A 132 -5.25 -6.33 6.59
CA ASN A 132 -5.16 -7.32 7.67
C ASN A 132 -6.11 -8.50 7.48
N ARG A 133 -7.32 -8.27 6.97
CA ARG A 133 -8.33 -9.32 6.83
C ARG A 133 -8.01 -10.30 5.71
N PHE A 134 -7.46 -9.81 4.61
CA PHE A 134 -7.30 -10.61 3.38
C PHE A 134 -5.85 -10.72 2.94
N TRP A 135 -5.17 -9.58 2.76
CA TRP A 135 -3.82 -9.61 2.18
C TRP A 135 -2.78 -10.24 3.10
N GLN A 136 -2.78 -9.92 4.40
CA GLN A 136 -1.81 -10.45 5.35
C GLN A 136 -1.91 -11.98 5.49
N PRO A 137 -3.10 -12.60 5.57
CA PRO A 137 -3.22 -14.06 5.57
C PRO A 137 -2.82 -14.69 4.22
N VAL A 138 -3.15 -14.08 3.08
CA VAL A 138 -2.68 -14.54 1.76
C VAL A 138 -1.15 -14.53 1.71
N ARG A 139 -0.52 -13.41 2.07
CA ARG A 139 0.94 -13.29 2.20
C ARG A 139 1.51 -14.35 3.12
N GLY A 140 0.90 -14.59 4.28
CA GLY A 140 1.37 -15.57 5.26
C GLY A 140 1.43 -17.00 4.71
N LYS A 141 0.55 -17.36 3.77
CA LYS A 141 0.61 -18.67 3.10
C LYS A 141 1.79 -18.81 2.17
N PHE A 142 2.08 -17.76 1.39
CA PHE A 142 3.16 -17.78 0.41
C PHE A 142 4.52 -17.52 1.05
N GLU A 143 4.64 -16.60 2.01
CA GLU A 143 5.92 -16.15 2.59
C GLU A 143 6.71 -17.27 3.30
N VAL A 144 6.04 -18.25 3.91
CA VAL A 144 6.68 -19.35 4.65
C VAL A 144 7.47 -20.27 3.72
N TYR A 145 7.02 -20.41 2.46
CA TYR A 145 7.57 -21.36 1.49
C TYR A 145 8.04 -20.71 0.18
N ALA A 146 7.93 -19.39 0.08
CA ALA A 146 8.38 -18.61 -1.06
C ALA A 146 9.91 -18.55 -1.14
N ASP A 147 10.42 -18.68 -2.36
CA ASP A 147 11.81 -18.34 -2.68
C ASP A 147 12.08 -16.84 -2.49
N GLU A 148 13.35 -16.44 -2.47
CA GLU A 148 13.73 -15.03 -2.26
C GLU A 148 13.08 -14.07 -3.27
N SER A 149 12.88 -14.50 -4.52
CA SER A 149 12.19 -13.74 -5.57
C SER A 149 10.73 -13.47 -5.24
N ASP A 150 10.02 -14.47 -4.71
CA ASP A 150 8.59 -14.42 -4.44
C ASP A 150 8.25 -13.64 -3.18
N LYS A 151 9.16 -13.62 -2.19
CA LYS A 151 9.04 -12.76 -1.01
C LYS A 151 8.92 -11.28 -1.38
N VAL A 152 9.48 -10.88 -2.52
CA VAL A 152 9.40 -9.49 -3.03
C VAL A 152 8.01 -9.15 -3.58
N LEU A 153 7.19 -10.15 -3.93
CA LEU A 153 5.81 -9.95 -4.37
C LEU A 153 4.88 -9.68 -3.19
N PHE A 154 5.09 -10.40 -2.08
CA PHE A 154 4.24 -10.31 -0.90
C PHE A 154 4.84 -9.39 0.17
N VAL A 155 4.95 -8.11 -0.16
CA VAL A 155 5.57 -7.11 0.72
C VAL A 155 4.82 -6.93 2.03
N ARG A 156 5.60 -6.67 3.08
CA ARG A 156 5.11 -6.26 4.39
C ARG A 156 5.00 -4.74 4.45
N ILE A 157 3.88 -4.22 4.96
CA ILE A 157 3.63 -2.79 5.17
C ILE A 157 3.30 -2.56 6.64
N PRO A 158 4.30 -2.31 7.51
CA PRO A 158 4.10 -2.15 8.95
C PRO A 158 3.09 -1.06 9.30
N GLU A 159 2.96 -0.03 8.47
CA GLU A 159 2.02 1.05 8.66
C GLU A 159 0.57 0.60 8.50
N LEU A 160 0.31 -0.51 7.82
CA LEU A 160 -1.04 -1.08 7.65
C LEU A 160 -1.29 -2.29 8.55
N GLU A 161 -0.24 -2.86 9.15
CA GLU A 161 -0.39 -3.90 10.15
C GLU A 161 -1.00 -3.33 11.43
N SER A 162 -1.91 -4.09 12.02
CA SER A 162 -2.86 -3.62 13.02
C SER A 162 -2.27 -2.65 14.06
N ALA A 163 -3.01 -1.54 14.28
CA ALA A 163 -2.89 -0.70 15.49
C ALA A 163 -4.02 -0.99 16.50
N TYR A 164 -4.69 -2.15 16.38
CA TYR A 164 -5.75 -2.66 17.25
C TYR A 164 -5.48 -4.09 17.70
#